data_AF-A0A561UY43-F1
#
_entry.id   AF-A0A561UY43-F1
#
_cell.length_a   1.000
_cell.length_b   1.000
_cell.length_c   1.000
_cell.angle_alpha   90.00
_cell.angle_beta   90.00
_cell.angle_gamma   90.00
#
_symmetry.space_group_name_H-M   'P 1'
#
loop_
_entity.id
_entity.type
_entity.pdbx_description
1 polymer ?
#
loop_
_entity_poly.entity_id
_entity_poly.type
_entity_poly.pdbx_seq_one_letter_code
_entity_poly.pdbx_strand_id
1 'polypeptide(L)' 'MTEFRFRTSSYSEPNGECVEVALNVPRTVAVRDSKQPDGPVLLLAPTAWDAFQETLGRQP' A
#
# COMPACT_ATOMS: atom_id res chain seq x y z
N MET A 1 -11.68 6.18 -15.76
CA MET A 1 -11.37 5.81 -14.37
C MET A 1 -9.91 5.41 -14.35
N THR A 2 -9.07 6.10 -13.58
CA THR A 2 -7.65 5.75 -13.53
C THR A 2 -7.50 4.45 -12.73
N GLU A 3 -7.02 3.39 -13.37
CA GLU A 3 -6.79 2.10 -12.73
C GLU A 3 -5.57 2.16 -11.81
N PHE A 4 -5.65 1.51 -10.64
CA PHE A 4 -4.51 1.36 -9.74
C PHE A 4 -3.58 0.26 -10.24
N ARG A 5 -2.32 0.58 -10.44
CA ARG A 5 -1.26 -0.39 -10.77
C ARG A 5 -0.58 -0.82 -9.48
N PHE A 6 -1.09 -1.87 -8.87
CA PHE A 6 -0.54 -2.42 -7.62
C PHE A 6 0.82 -3.07 -7.85
N ARG A 7 1.73 -2.81 -6.92
CA ARG A 7 3.03 -3.47 -6.82
C ARG A 7 3.13 -4.19 -5.49
N THR A 8 3.39 -5.48 -5.55
CA THR A 8 3.71 -6.32 -4.40
C THR A 8 5.10 -5.99 -3.86
N SER A 9 5.28 -6.04 -2.54
CA SER A 9 6.59 -5.85 -1.91
C SER A 9 7.53 -7.01 -2.22
N SER A 10 8.83 -6.72 -2.37
CA SER A 10 9.86 -7.77 -2.48
C SER A 10 10.06 -8.57 -1.19
N TYR A 11 9.51 -8.09 -0.07
CA TYR A 11 9.52 -8.77 1.23
C TYR A 11 8.28 -9.65 1.45
N SER A 12 7.37 -9.73 0.48
CA SER A 12 6.19 -10.58 0.60
C SER A 12 6.57 -12.05 0.45
N GLU A 13 6.22 -12.83 1.47
CA GLU A 13 6.44 -14.28 1.50
C GLU A 13 5.10 -15.02 1.41
N PRO A 14 5.06 -16.28 0.96
CA PRO A 14 3.82 -17.06 0.85
C PRO A 14 3.02 -17.12 2.16
N ASN A 15 3.69 -16.97 3.30
CA ASN A 15 3.12 -17.12 4.64
C ASN A 15 3.14 -15.82 5.48
N GLY A 16 3.49 -14.65 4.92
CA GLY A 16 3.57 -13.38 5.67
C GLY A 16 3.73 -12.12 4.80
N GLU A 17 3.42 -10.94 5.35
CA GLU A 17 3.72 -9.62 4.75
C GLU A 17 3.10 -9.35 3.35
N CYS A 18 1.79 -9.55 3.23
CA CYS A 18 1.05 -9.58 1.95
C CYS A 18 0.29 -8.27 1.65
N VAL A 19 1.02 -7.16 1.48
CA VAL A 19 0.44 -5.87 1.08
C VAL A 19 0.89 -5.46 -0.32
N GLU A 20 0.00 -4.80 -1.06
CA GLU A 20 0.32 -4.17 -2.34
C GLU A 20 -0.02 -2.70 -2.31
N VAL A 21 0.81 -1.90 -2.98
CA VAL A 21 0.65 -0.43 -3.03
C VAL A 21 0.64 0.04 -4.48
N ALA A 22 -0.27 0.96 -4.81
CA ALA A 22 -0.27 1.68 -6.08
C ALA A 22 -0.06 3.18 -5.86
N LEU A 23 0.88 3.74 -6.62
CA LEU A 23 1.30 5.16 -6.54
C LEU A 23 1.11 5.90 -7.88
N ASN A 24 0.53 5.23 -8.89
CA ASN A 24 0.39 5.77 -10.25
C ASN A 24 -0.77 6.77 -10.40
N VAL A 25 -1.54 7.01 -9.35
CA VAL A 25 -2.67 7.95 -9.35
C VAL A 25 -2.26 9.22 -8.60
N PRO A 26 -2.34 10.41 -9.22
CA PRO A 26 -1.94 11.64 -8.57
C PRO A 26 -2.71 11.90 -7.27
N ARG A 27 -1.98 12.27 -6.21
CA ARG A 27 -2.51 12.61 -4.88
C ARG A 27 -3.24 11.45 -4.17
N THR A 28 -2.96 10.20 -4.54
CA THR A 28 -3.56 9.03 -3.91
C THR A 28 -2.54 7.91 -3.79
N VAL A 29 -2.45 7.34 -2.59
CA VAL A 29 -1.78 6.07 -2.34
C VAL A 29 -2.87 5.05 -2.09
N ALA A 30 -2.93 4.00 -2.90
CA ALA A 30 -3.87 2.90 -2.72
C ALA A 30 -3.15 1.71 -2.13
N VAL A 31 -3.69 1.16 -1.05
CA VAL A 31 -3.15 -0.02 -0.35
C VAL A 31 -4.22 -1.09 -0.32
N ARG A 32 -3.85 -2.34 -0.62
CA ARG A 32 -4.74 -3.49 -0.47
C ARG A 32 -4.00 -4.70 0.07
N ASP A 33 -4.79 -5.66 0.56
CA ASP A 33 -4.32 -6.99 0.92
C ASP A 33 -4.14 -7.83 -0.35
N SER A 34 -2.95 -8.41 -0.55
CA SER A 34 -2.66 -9.20 -1.76
C SER A 34 -3.40 -10.53 -1.79
N LYS A 35 -3.86 -11.05 -0.64
CA LYS A 35 -4.62 -12.30 -0.52
C LYS A 35 -6.11 -12.09 -0.84
N GLN A 36 -6.58 -10.84 -0.78
CA GLN A 36 -7.94 -10.45 -1.14
C GLN A 36 -7.92 -9.37 -2.24
N PRO A 37 -7.55 -9.73 -3.49
CA PRO A 37 -7.40 -8.75 -4.58
C PRO A 37 -8.69 -8.03 -4.95
N ASP A 38 -9.84 -8.68 -4.73
CA ASP A 38 -11.20 -8.12 -4.92
C ASP A 38 -11.76 -7.46 -3.64
N GLY A 39 -10.96 -7.42 -2.58
CA GLY A 39 -11.31 -6.80 -1.31
C GLY A 39 -11.26 -5.26 -1.34
N PRO A 40 -11.56 -4.62 -0.20
CA PRO A 40 -11.54 -3.17 -0.09
C PRO A 40 -10.12 -2.61 -0.27
N VAL A 41 -10.03 -1.48 -0.98
CA VAL A 41 -8.79 -0.72 -1.17
C VAL A 41 -8.79 0.48 -0.23
N LEU A 42 -7.77 0.59 0.61
CA LEU A 42 -7.55 1.77 1.44
C LEU A 42 -6.91 2.88 0.61
N LEU A 43 -7.56 4.04 0.56
CA LEU A 43 -7.05 5.23 -0.14
C LEU A 43 -6.52 6.24 0.87
N LEU A 44 -5.26 6.63 0.69
CA LEU A 44 -4.56 7.56 1.56
C LEU A 44 -4.13 8.80 0.78
N ALA A 45 -4.18 9.95 1.44
CA ALA A 45 -3.46 11.12 0.98
C ALA A 45 -1.94 10.88 1.09
N PRO A 46 -1.11 11.44 0.19
CA PRO A 46 0.34 11.28 0.26
C PRO A 46 0.92 11.68 1.62
N THR A 47 0.43 12.77 2.22
CA THR A 47 0.88 13.23 3.54
C THR A 47 0.58 12.24 4.66
N ALA A 48 -0.54 11.52 4.59
CA ALA A 48 -0.86 10.47 5.56
C ALA A 48 0.04 9.24 5.37
N TRP A 49 0.39 8.92 4.11
CA TRP A 49 1.32 7.85 3.78
C TRP A 49 2.75 8.16 4.25
N ASP A 50 3.22 9.40 4.11
CA ASP A 50 4.52 9.84 4.61
C ASP A 50 4.57 9.75 6.14
N ALA A 51 3.56 10.29 6.83
CA ALA A 51 3.47 10.21 8.29
C ALA A 51 3.45 8.76 8.82
N PHE A 52 2.80 7.84 8.09
CA PHE A 52 2.82 6.40 8.39
C PHE A 52 4.24 5.83 8.29
N GLN A 53 4.96 6.09 7.19
CA GLN A 53 6.34 5.62 7.01
C GLN A 53 7.31 6.19 8.06
N GLU A 54 7.20 7.48 8.40
CA GLU A 54 7.99 8.09 9.47
C GLU A 54 7.73 7.45 10.84
N THR A 55 6.51 6.97 11.07
CA THR A 55 6.16 6.27 12.31
C THR A 55 6.79 4.88 12.35
N LEU A 56 6.80 4.15 11.22
CA LEU A 56 7.48 2.85 11.13
C LEU A 56 9.00 2.96 11.30
N GLY A 57 9.63 3.99 10.71
CA GLY A 57 11.08 4.22 10.85
C GLY A 57 11.53 4.59 12.26
N ARG A 58 10.59 4.90 13.16
CA ARG A 58 10.84 5.18 14.58
C ARG A 58 10.57 3.98 15.49
N GLN A 59 10.18 2.83 14.95
CA GLN A 59 10.02 1.62 15.75
C GLN A 59 11.41 1.14 16.23
N PRO A 60 11.60 0.88 17.54
CA PRO A 60 12.88 0.48 18.12
C PRO A 60 13.33 -0.93 17.68
#